data_AF-A0A2C9UVF6-F1
#
_entry.id   AF-A0A2C9UVF6-F1
#
_cell.length_a   1.000
_cell.length_b   1.000
_cell.length_c   1.000
_cell.angle_alpha   90.00
_cell.angle_beta   90.00
_cell.angle_gamma   90.00
#
_symmetry.space_group_name_H-M   'P 1'
#
loop_
_entity.id
_entity.type
_entity.pdbx_description
1 polymer ?
#
loop_
_entity_poly.entity_id
_entity_poly.type
_entity_poly.pdbx_seq_one_letter_code
_entity_poly.pdbx_strand_id
1 'polypeptide(L)'
;MNPRHLSSLNPSSSLKSRVKVAADKSLACAVGSRRAWSRAMLCKIRRRALRRGRKQRPSVRRIIVGNQTTNWGYCLKKKKMSDDQEVGIDQASKLRKLVPGGEAMDLCSLLDEAAHYIKCLNTQVQVMRRIANFYSP
;
A
#
# COMPACT_ATOMS: atom_id res chain seq x y z
N MET A 1 8.87 -29.83 36.24
CA MET A 1 7.81 -29.45 35.28
C MET A 1 7.85 -27.94 35.08
N ASN A 2 8.02 -27.45 33.85
CA ASN A 2 7.77 -26.04 33.53
C ASN A 2 7.50 -25.89 32.01
N PRO A 3 6.23 -25.74 31.58
CA PRO A 3 5.88 -25.63 30.16
C PRO A 3 6.03 -24.18 29.70
N ARG A 4 7.15 -23.86 29.03
CA ARG A 4 7.29 -22.57 28.35
C ARG A 4 6.47 -22.58 27.06
N HIS A 5 5.34 -21.87 27.10
CA HIS A 5 4.72 -21.12 26.00
C HIS A 5 5.12 -21.55 24.58
N LEU A 6 4.54 -22.65 24.10
CA LEU A 6 4.34 -22.90 22.67
C LEU A 6 3.26 -21.93 22.15
N SER A 7 3.62 -20.66 22.00
CA SER A 7 2.84 -19.73 21.18
C SER A 7 3.07 -20.08 19.71
N SER A 8 2.47 -21.19 19.30
CA SER A 8 2.33 -21.65 17.92
C SER A 8 1.45 -20.64 17.17
N LEU A 9 2.09 -19.62 16.59
CA LEU A 9 1.51 -18.77 15.58
C LEU A 9 1.36 -19.61 14.31
N ASN A 10 0.14 -19.97 13.95
CA ASN A 10 -0.21 -20.67 12.70
C ASN A 10 0.67 -20.20 11.53
N PRO A 11 1.67 -20.98 11.09
CA PRO A 11 2.68 -20.53 10.12
C PRO A 11 2.05 -20.15 8.77
N SER A 12 0.90 -20.75 8.45
CA SER A 12 0.10 -20.49 7.26
C SER A 12 -0.37 -19.03 7.12
N SER A 13 -0.81 -18.37 8.21
CA SER A 13 -1.30 -16.99 8.14
C SER A 13 -0.16 -15.97 7.99
N SER A 14 0.96 -16.24 8.66
CA SER A 14 2.18 -15.43 8.59
C SER A 14 2.81 -15.49 7.19
N LEU A 15 2.89 -16.69 6.59
CA LEU A 15 3.43 -16.86 5.24
C LEU A 15 2.58 -16.12 4.19
N LYS A 16 1.25 -16.30 4.21
CA LYS A 16 0.32 -15.59 3.32
C LYS A 16 0.52 -14.06 3.41
N SER A 17 0.66 -13.53 4.62
CA SER A 17 0.92 -12.10 4.85
C SER A 17 2.27 -11.65 4.27
N ARG A 18 3.33 -12.46 4.42
CA ARG A 18 4.66 -12.16 3.88
C ARG A 18 4.68 -12.16 2.36
N VAL A 19 4.08 -13.18 1.74
CA VAL A 19 3.94 -13.28 0.27
C VAL A 19 3.19 -12.07 -0.26
N LYS A 20 2.06 -11.70 0.36
CA LYS A 20 1.31 -10.51 -0.03
C LYS A 20 2.16 -9.24 0.05
N VAL A 21 2.86 -9.02 1.16
CA VAL A 21 3.72 -7.82 1.31
C VAL A 21 4.85 -7.81 0.29
N ALA A 22 5.47 -8.94 0.00
CA ALA A 22 6.52 -9.04 -1.02
C ALA A 22 5.95 -8.73 -2.41
N ALA A 23 4.80 -9.31 -2.76
CA ALA A 23 4.14 -9.07 -4.03
C ALA A 23 3.72 -7.60 -4.18
N ASP A 24 3.10 -7.00 -3.16
CA ASP A 24 2.71 -5.58 -3.14
C ASP A 24 3.96 -4.68 -3.25
N LYS A 25 5.07 -5.02 -2.57
CA LYS A 25 6.34 -4.29 -2.66
C LYS A 25 6.91 -4.34 -4.07
N SER A 26 6.99 -5.53 -4.68
CA SER A 26 7.50 -5.72 -6.04
C SER A 26 6.65 -4.98 -7.06
N LEU A 27 5.32 -5.05 -6.92
CA LEU A 27 4.37 -4.34 -7.78
C LEU A 27 4.63 -2.83 -7.78
N ALA A 28 4.75 -2.22 -6.60
CA ALA A 28 5.01 -0.79 -6.46
C ALA A 28 6.42 -0.41 -6.95
N CYS A 29 7.44 -1.21 -6.62
CA CYS A 29 8.80 -0.96 -7.07
C CYS A 29 8.93 -0.97 -8.60
N ALA A 30 8.27 -1.92 -9.29
CA ALA A 30 8.33 -2.03 -10.75
C ALA A 30 7.74 -0.80 -11.47
N VAL A 31 6.73 -0.17 -10.87
CA VAL A 31 6.08 1.04 -11.40
C VAL A 31 6.89 2.30 -11.08
N GLY A 32 7.68 2.27 -10.02
CA GLY A 32 8.56 3.36 -9.62
C GLY A 32 7.81 4.53 -8.97
N SER A 33 8.51 5.66 -8.83
CA SER A 33 8.02 6.85 -8.09
C SER A 33 7.04 7.73 -8.87
N ARG A 34 6.83 7.48 -10.16
CA ARG A 34 5.98 8.31 -11.03
C ARG A 34 4.49 8.19 -10.71
N ARG A 35 4.06 7.10 -10.08
CA ARG A 35 2.66 6.86 -9.71
C ARG A 35 2.43 7.16 -8.24
N ALA A 36 1.39 7.94 -7.96
CA ALA A 36 1.04 8.31 -6.60
C ALA A 36 0.64 7.09 -5.77
N TRP A 37 -0.08 6.13 -6.36
CA TRP A 37 -0.48 4.89 -5.69
C TRP A 37 0.73 4.01 -5.34
N SER A 38 1.75 3.99 -6.19
CA SER A 38 2.99 3.25 -5.93
C SER A 38 3.73 3.81 -4.71
N ARG A 39 3.91 5.13 -4.66
CA ARG A 39 4.51 5.82 -3.51
C ARG A 39 3.71 5.55 -2.24
N ALA A 40 2.38 5.66 -2.31
CA ALA A 40 1.51 5.39 -1.17
C ALA A 40 1.63 3.95 -0.67
N MET A 41 1.72 2.97 -1.57
CA MET A 41 1.93 1.56 -1.25
C MET A 41 3.29 1.32 -0.57
N LEU A 42 4.38 1.86 -1.12
CA LEU A 42 5.72 1.78 -0.52
C LEU A 42 5.76 2.43 0.88
N CYS A 43 5.11 3.58 1.05
CA CYS A 43 4.96 4.23 2.35
C CYS A 43 4.17 3.36 3.35
N LYS A 44 3.09 2.69 2.92
CA LYS A 44 2.34 1.74 3.76
C LYS A 44 3.23 0.57 4.20
N ILE A 45 4.02 -0.01 3.30
CA ILE A 45 4.94 -1.12 3.60
C ILE A 45 6.04 -0.69 4.58
N ARG A 46 6.70 0.45 4.33
CA ARG A 46 7.75 1.01 5.21
C ARG A 46 7.21 1.29 6.61
N ARG A 47 6.01 1.86 6.74
CA ARG A 47 5.37 2.13 8.04
C ARG A 47 5.07 0.85 8.81
N ARG A 48 4.63 -0.23 8.13
CA ARG A 48 4.42 -1.55 8.76
C ARG A 48 5.73 -2.13 9.29
N ALA A 49 6.83 -2.02 8.53
CA ALA A 49 8.14 -2.48 8.97
C ALA A 49 8.63 -1.71 10.21
N LEU A 50 8.50 -0.38 10.23
CA LEU A 50 8.89 0.43 11.37
C LEU A 50 8.08 0.12 12.64
N ARG A 51 6.76 -0.12 12.50
CA ARG A 51 5.91 -0.53 13.63
C ARG A 51 6.34 -1.88 14.22
N ARG A 52 6.82 -2.81 13.38
CA ARG A 52 7.37 -4.09 13.85
C ARG A 52 8.74 -3.93 14.50
N GLY A 53 9.61 -3.07 13.97
CA GLY A 53 10.93 -2.78 14.52
C GLY A 53 10.93 -1.95 15.82
N ARG A 54 9.86 -1.19 16.09
CA ARG A 54 9.69 -0.40 17.32
C ARG A 54 9.56 -1.24 18.60
N LYS A 55 9.31 -2.55 18.51
CA LYS A 55 9.35 -3.45 19.66
C LYS A 55 10.77 -3.90 20.04
N GLN A 56 11.81 -3.51 19.29
CA GLN A 56 13.15 -4.09 19.39
C GLN A 56 14.32 -3.08 19.24
N ARG A 57 14.16 -1.78 19.55
CA ARG A 57 15.33 -0.87 19.52
C ARG A 57 15.45 0.08 20.73
N PRO A 58 16.60 0.09 21.44
CA PRO A 58 16.99 1.18 22.31
C PRO A 58 17.19 2.48 21.50
N SER A 59 17.02 3.60 22.18
CA SER A 59 17.18 4.96 21.64
C SER A 59 18.61 5.16 21.11
N VAL A 60 18.78 5.16 19.79
CA VAL A 60 19.98 5.69 19.15
C VAL A 60 19.57 6.93 18.37
N ARG A 61 20.18 8.06 18.73
CA ARG A 61 19.98 9.37 18.14
C ARG A 61 20.12 9.26 16.62
N ARG A 62 19.06 9.63 15.91
CA ARG A 62 19.08 9.65 14.44
C ARG A 62 19.74 10.95 14.02
N ILE A 63 20.88 10.86 13.33
CA ILE A 63 21.40 12.00 12.56
C ILE A 63 20.34 12.34 11.50
N ILE A 64 19.88 13.58 11.50
CA ILE A 64 18.95 14.10 10.51
C ILE A 64 19.76 14.33 9.23
N VAL A 65 19.88 13.30 8.39
CA VAL A 65 20.26 13.49 6.99
C VAL A 65 18.98 13.90 6.25
N GLY A 66 18.91 15.17 5.90
CA GLY A 66 17.80 15.77 5.17
C GLY A 66 17.70 15.20 3.76
N ASN A 67 16.99 14.08 3.60
CA ASN A 67 16.50 13.67 2.30
C ASN A 67 15.15 14.35 2.10
N GLN A 68 15.11 15.26 1.13
CA GLN A 68 13.94 15.95 0.62
C GLN A 68 12.74 15.00 0.61
N THR A 69 11.93 15.11 1.65
CA THR A 69 10.62 14.51 1.68
C THR A 69 9.84 15.27 0.63
N THR A 70 9.53 14.62 -0.49
CA THR A 70 8.54 15.14 -1.45
C THR A 70 7.35 15.61 -0.63
N ASN A 71 7.19 16.92 -0.60
CA ASN A 71 6.26 17.67 0.20
C ASN A 71 4.86 17.05 0.01
N TRP A 72 4.32 16.42 1.06
CA TRP A 72 2.91 15.98 1.13
C TRP A 72 1.99 17.19 1.37
N GLY A 73 2.34 18.34 0.78
CA GLY A 73 1.84 19.66 1.13
C GLY A 73 0.94 20.28 0.08
N TYR A 74 0.37 19.52 -0.84
CA TYR A 74 -0.87 19.97 -1.48
C TYR A 74 -2.04 19.52 -0.60
N CYS A 75 -2.18 20.18 0.56
CA CYS A 75 -3.49 20.30 1.17
C CYS A 75 -4.29 21.26 0.25
N LEU A 76 -4.89 20.72 -0.81
CA LEU A 76 -5.83 21.47 -1.62
C LEU A 76 -6.98 21.87 -0.70
N LYS A 77 -7.01 23.16 -0.32
CA LYS A 77 -8.13 23.79 0.35
C LYS A 77 -9.39 23.43 -0.46
N LYS A 78 -10.26 22.62 0.14
CA LYS A 78 -11.58 22.30 -0.42
C LYS A 78 -12.35 23.61 -0.58
N LYS A 79 -12.51 24.08 -1.81
CA LYS A 79 -13.60 25.00 -2.13
C LYS A 79 -14.86 24.12 -2.21
N LYS A 80 -15.77 24.26 -1.24
CA LYS A 80 -17.13 23.69 -1.33
C LYS A 80 -17.79 24.38 -2.53
N MET A 81 -18.02 23.64 -3.60
CA MET A 81 -19.02 23.99 -4.61
C MET A 81 -20.22 23.06 -4.40
N SER A 82 -21.40 23.59 -4.66
CA SER A 82 -22.69 23.13 -4.18
C SER A 82 -23.07 21.73 -4.66
N ASP A 83 -23.90 21.14 -3.81
CA ASP A 83 -25.01 20.22 -4.02
C ASP A 83 -25.45 19.96 -5.47
N ASP A 84 -25.97 18.74 -5.69
CA ASP A 84 -26.56 18.16 -6.92
C ASP A 84 -25.71 17.11 -7.70
N GLN A 85 -25.14 16.10 -7.03
CA GLN A 85 -24.83 14.81 -7.70
C GLN A 85 -24.66 13.62 -6.73
N GLU A 86 -25.74 13.24 -6.04
CA GLU A 86 -25.71 12.27 -4.94
C GLU A 86 -25.25 10.84 -5.34
N VAL A 87 -25.51 10.41 -6.58
CA VAL A 87 -25.19 9.05 -7.05
C VAL A 87 -23.69 8.87 -7.41
N GLY A 88 -23.02 9.94 -7.87
CA GLY A 88 -21.61 9.90 -8.29
C GLY A 88 -20.61 9.98 -7.14
N ILE A 89 -20.97 10.66 -6.05
CA ILE A 89 -20.09 10.88 -4.89
C ILE A 89 -19.78 9.55 -4.19
N ASP A 90 -20.77 8.66 -4.08
CA ASP A 90 -20.59 7.37 -3.40
C ASP A 90 -19.56 6.49 -4.12
N GLN A 91 -19.62 6.36 -5.44
CA GLN A 91 -18.68 5.55 -6.23
C GLN A 91 -17.26 6.11 -6.19
N ALA A 92 -17.11 7.43 -6.31
CA ALA A 92 -15.80 8.07 -6.16
C ALA A 92 -15.23 7.82 -4.76
N SER A 93 -16.06 7.89 -3.71
CA SER A 93 -15.63 7.63 -2.33
C SER A 93 -15.16 6.17 -2.12
N LYS A 94 -15.84 5.21 -2.75
CA LYS A 94 -15.45 3.79 -2.73
C LYS A 94 -14.12 3.60 -3.44
N LEU A 95 -13.94 4.20 -4.62
CA LEU A 95 -12.71 4.09 -5.39
C LEU A 95 -11.49 4.65 -4.62
N ARG A 96 -11.66 5.76 -3.90
CA ARG A 96 -10.62 6.35 -3.05
C ARG A 96 -10.07 5.39 -1.99
N LYS A 97 -10.92 4.50 -1.47
CA LYS A 97 -10.55 3.49 -0.47
C LYS A 97 -9.82 2.29 -1.10
N LEU A 98 -10.06 2.03 -2.39
CA LEU A 98 -9.46 0.90 -3.12
C LEU A 98 -8.07 1.26 -3.68
N VAL A 99 -7.91 2.46 -4.23
CA VAL A 99 -6.64 2.92 -4.79
C VAL A 99 -5.71 3.33 -3.65
N PRO A 100 -4.47 2.81 -3.55
CA PRO A 100 -3.53 3.22 -2.52
C PRO A 100 -3.31 4.74 -2.53
N GLY A 101 -3.70 5.43 -1.45
CA GLY A 101 -3.54 6.89 -1.36
C GLY A 101 -4.59 7.69 -2.11
N GLY A 102 -5.64 7.05 -2.62
CA GLY A 102 -6.75 7.68 -3.32
C GLY A 102 -7.51 8.70 -2.48
N GLU A 103 -7.43 8.61 -1.15
CA GLU A 103 -8.06 9.58 -0.24
C GLU A 103 -7.56 11.01 -0.44
N ALA A 104 -6.33 11.19 -0.96
CA ALA A 104 -5.69 12.49 -1.16
C ALA A 104 -5.70 12.96 -2.63
N MET A 105 -6.31 12.22 -3.56
CA MET A 105 -6.28 12.54 -5.00
C MET A 105 -7.48 13.40 -5.43
N ASP A 106 -7.39 14.20 -6.48
CA ASP A 106 -8.60 14.73 -7.15
C ASP A 106 -9.27 13.62 -8.00
N LEU A 107 -10.45 13.88 -8.56
CA LEU A 107 -11.19 12.86 -9.32
C LEU A 107 -10.46 12.40 -10.58
N CYS A 108 -9.85 13.32 -11.34
CA CYS A 108 -9.14 12.99 -12.58
C CYS A 108 -7.90 12.14 -12.29
N SER A 109 -7.07 12.57 -11.34
CA SER A 109 -5.89 11.80 -10.92
C SER A 109 -6.29 10.43 -10.33
N LEU A 110 -7.40 10.36 -9.60
CA LEU A 110 -7.88 9.09 -9.04
C LEU A 110 -8.24 8.09 -10.14
N LEU A 111 -8.90 8.54 -11.22
CA LEU A 111 -9.28 7.67 -12.34
C LEU A 111 -8.05 7.19 -13.12
N ASP A 112 -7.10 8.07 -13.42
CA ASP A 112 -5.85 7.68 -14.11
C ASP A 112 -5.02 6.69 -13.27
N GLU A 113 -4.87 6.97 -11.97
CA GLU A 113 -4.16 6.10 -11.04
C GLU A 113 -4.90 4.75 -10.86
N ALA A 114 -6.24 4.75 -10.86
CA ALA A 114 -7.04 3.53 -10.80
C ALA A 114 -6.85 2.64 -12.05
N ALA A 115 -6.93 3.22 -13.25
CA ALA A 115 -6.73 2.50 -14.50
C ALA A 115 -5.33 1.86 -14.54
N HIS A 116 -4.30 2.63 -14.16
CA HIS A 116 -2.94 2.11 -14.08
C HIS A 116 -2.79 1.04 -12.99
N TYR A 117 -3.42 1.22 -11.84
CA TYR A 117 -3.36 0.24 -10.75
C TYR A 117 -4.02 -1.09 -11.14
N ILE A 118 -5.18 -1.06 -11.81
CA ILE A 118 -5.86 -2.25 -12.35
C ILE A 118 -4.95 -3.01 -13.31
N LYS A 119 -4.28 -2.30 -14.24
CA LYS A 119 -3.32 -2.91 -15.17
C LYS A 119 -2.22 -3.66 -14.42
N CYS A 120 -1.65 -3.03 -13.39
CA CYS A 120 -0.61 -3.64 -12.57
C CYS A 120 -1.12 -4.84 -11.76
N LEU A 121 -2.32 -4.75 -11.18
CA LEU A 121 -2.95 -5.88 -10.47
C LEU A 121 -3.16 -7.08 -11.39
N ASN A 122 -3.60 -6.85 -12.63
CA ASN A 122 -3.74 -7.93 -13.62
C ASN A 122 -2.40 -8.63 -13.88
N THR A 123 -1.33 -7.86 -14.06
CA THR A 123 0.03 -8.42 -14.19
C THR A 123 0.46 -9.20 -12.95
N GLN A 124 0.18 -8.68 -11.75
CA GLN A 124 0.49 -9.36 -10.49
C GLN A 124 -0.20 -10.72 -10.42
N VAL A 125 -1.49 -10.79 -10.73
CA VAL A 125 -2.27 -12.03 -10.74
C VAL A 125 -1.75 -13.01 -11.79
N GLN A 126 -1.42 -12.53 -13.00
CA GLN A 126 -0.86 -13.38 -14.06
C GLN A 126 0.47 -14.01 -13.65
N VAL A 127 1.38 -13.23 -13.06
CA VAL A 127 2.67 -13.75 -12.55
C VAL A 127 2.44 -14.77 -11.46
N MET A 128 1.57 -14.48 -10.48
CA MET A 128 1.26 -15.41 -9.39
C MET A 128 0.63 -16.71 -9.91
N ARG A 129 -0.25 -16.64 -10.92
CA ARG A 129 -0.84 -17.82 -11.55
C ARG A 129 0.21 -18.67 -12.26
N ARG A 130 1.13 -18.04 -13.02
CA ARG A 130 2.23 -18.78 -13.67
C ARG A 130 3.08 -19.51 -12.63
N ILE A 131 3.46 -18.83 -11.54
CA ILE A 131 4.20 -19.45 -10.44
C ILE A 131 3.40 -20.64 -9.87
N ALA A 132 2.12 -20.45 -9.55
CA ALA A 132 1.29 -21.54 -9.02
C ALA A 132 1.20 -22.74 -9.96
N ASN A 133 1.04 -22.50 -11.27
CA ASN A 133 0.99 -23.56 -12.27
C ASN A 133 2.32 -24.33 -12.38
N PHE A 134 3.47 -23.66 -12.20
CA PHE A 134 4.77 -24.36 -12.17
C PHE A 134 4.91 -25.30 -10.97
N TYR A 135 4.17 -25.08 -9.89
CA TYR A 135 4.23 -25.88 -8.66
C TYR A 135 2.97 -26.72 -8.40
N SER A 136 2.01 -26.73 -9.34
CA SER A 136 0.84 -27.60 -9.30
C SER A 136 1.07 -28.75 -10.29
N PRO A 137 1.41 -29.96 -9.82
CA PRO A 137 1.60 -31.12 -10.69
C PRO A 137 0.32 -31.51 -11.44
#